data_AF-A0A7J6RNR9-F1
#
_entry.id   AF-A0A7J6RNR9-F1
#
_cell.length_a   1.000
_cell.length_b   1.000
_cell.length_c   1.000
_cell.angle_alpha   90.00
_cell.angle_beta   90.00
_cell.angle_gamma   90.00
#
_symmetry.space_group_name_H-M   'P 1'
#
loop_
_entity.id
_entity.type
_entity.pdbx_description
1 polymer ?
#
loop_
_entity_poly.entity_id
_entity_poly.type
_entity_poly.pdbx_seq_one_letter_code
_entity_poly.pdbx_strand_id
1 'polypeptide(L)'
;MYFHGFTIMRVCLLFLEELTTDSVEVCCQLLTECGQVLQELNKKAMMILTSRLRKILHEGQLDNKRVQYAIENFFSILRQNFAPDHIGVVPELELIDEEDQYTHDVAIRDGQIDGENILNIFRAEAPEQ
;
A
#
# COMPACT_ATOMS: atom_id res chain seq x y z
N MET A 1 -5.13 12.78 -5.88
CA MET A 1 -5.14 12.61 -4.41
C MET A 1 -3.97 11.70 -4.07
N TYR A 2 -2.94 12.23 -3.44
CA TYR A 2 -1.80 11.41 -2.99
C TYR A 2 -2.05 11.02 -1.53
N PHE A 3 -2.17 9.72 -1.28
CA PHE A 3 -2.16 9.21 0.10
C PHE A 3 -0.73 9.21 0.61
N HIS A 4 -0.54 9.64 1.86
CA HIS A 4 0.78 9.59 2.48
C HIS A 4 1.30 8.14 2.46
N GLY A 5 2.56 7.93 2.04
CA GLY A 5 3.18 6.58 2.01
C GLY A 5 3.13 5.85 3.37
N PHE A 6 2.95 6.60 4.47
CA PHE A 6 2.73 6.05 5.81
C PHE A 6 1.38 5.33 5.95
N THR A 7 0.34 5.75 5.23
CA THR A 7 -0.98 5.11 5.24
C THR A 7 -0.90 3.70 4.67
N ILE A 8 -0.17 3.52 3.56
CA ILE A 8 0.05 2.21 2.94
C ILE A 8 0.82 1.29 3.90
N MET A 9 1.86 1.80 4.56
CA MET A 9 2.60 1.04 5.58
C MET A 9 1.66 0.59 6.72
N ARG A 10 0.80 1.48 7.23
CA ARG A 10 -0.18 1.14 8.28
C ARG A 10 -1.13 0.02 7.84
N VAL A 11 -1.58 0.02 6.58
CA VAL A 11 -2.43 -1.04 6.02
C VAL A 11 -1.68 -2.37 5.93
N CYS A 12 -0.43 -2.37 5.44
CA CYS A 12 0.39 -3.59 5.43
C CYS A 12 0.63 -4.14 6.84
N LEU A 13 0.91 -3.27 7.81
CA LEU A 13 1.09 -3.68 9.21
C LEU A 13 -0.18 -4.31 9.77
N LEU A 14 -1.36 -3.74 9.48
CA LEU A 14 -2.65 -4.30 9.88
C LEU A 14 -2.85 -5.72 9.36
N PHE A 15 -2.53 -5.97 8.09
CA PHE A 15 -2.61 -7.33 7.51
C PHE A 15 -1.64 -8.33 8.18
N LEU A 16 -0.51 -7.85 8.70
CA LEU A 16 0.52 -8.68 9.35
C LEU A 16 0.33 -8.84 10.87
N GLU A 17 -0.68 -8.19 11.45
CA GLU A 17 -1.13 -8.38 12.84
C GLU A 17 -2.01 -9.64 12.95
N GLU A 18 -2.97 -9.80 12.03
CA GLU A 18 -3.83 -10.99 11.93
C GLU A 18 -3.42 -11.83 10.73
N LEU A 19 -2.53 -12.79 10.99
CA LEU A 19 -1.94 -13.63 9.96
C LEU A 19 -2.94 -14.66 9.44
N THR A 20 -3.39 -14.45 8.21
CA THR A 20 -4.18 -15.40 7.41
C THR A 20 -3.48 -15.61 6.07
N THR A 21 -3.85 -16.66 5.33
CA THR A 21 -3.31 -16.87 3.97
C THR A 21 -3.60 -15.64 3.09
N ASP A 22 -4.84 -15.16 3.10
CA ASP A 22 -5.28 -14.06 2.24
C ASP A 22 -4.65 -12.73 2.64
N SER A 23 -4.52 -12.44 3.94
CA SER A 23 -3.91 -11.18 4.40
C SER A 23 -2.44 -11.06 3.99
N VAL A 24 -1.68 -12.16 4.03
CA VAL A 24 -0.29 -12.17 3.58
C VAL A 24 -0.19 -12.02 2.05
N GLU A 25 -1.06 -12.69 1.29
CA GLU A 25 -1.10 -12.56 -0.17
C GLU A 25 -1.41 -11.12 -0.60
N VAL A 26 -2.46 -10.52 -0.02
CA VAL A 26 -2.84 -9.13 -0.29
C VAL A 26 -1.73 -8.17 0.14
N CYS A 27 -1.08 -8.40 1.28
CA CYS A 27 0.05 -7.59 1.72
C CYS A 27 1.23 -7.67 0.73
N CYS A 28 1.57 -8.87 0.23
CA CYS A 28 2.63 -9.04 -0.75
C CYS A 28 2.30 -8.36 -2.08
N GLN A 29 1.06 -8.47 -2.57
CA GLN A 29 0.63 -7.80 -3.80
C GLN A 29 0.67 -6.28 -3.64
N LEU A 30 0.14 -5.74 -2.53
CA LEU A 30 0.18 -4.31 -2.25
C LEU A 30 1.63 -3.80 -2.24
N LEU A 31 2.53 -4.51 -1.56
CA LEU A 31 3.96 -4.18 -1.52
C LEU A 31 4.68 -4.32 -2.86
N THR A 32 4.21 -5.19 -3.74
CA THR A 32 4.74 -5.28 -5.11
C THR A 32 4.40 -4.00 -5.89
N GLU A 33 3.16 -3.52 -5.82
CA GLU A 33 2.72 -2.35 -6.59
C GLU A 33 3.28 -1.02 -6.03
N CYS A 34 3.33 -0.85 -4.71
CA CYS A 34 3.77 0.41 -4.10
C CYS A 34 5.21 0.37 -3.56
N GLY A 35 5.90 -0.76 -3.69
CA GLY A 35 7.14 -1.03 -2.96
C GLY A 35 8.29 -0.11 -3.32
N GLN A 36 8.41 0.28 -4.60
CA GLN A 36 9.42 1.23 -5.05
C GLN A 36 9.24 2.60 -4.38
N VAL A 37 8.05 3.19 -4.50
CA VAL A 37 7.73 4.50 -3.89
C VAL A 37 7.87 4.45 -2.38
N LEU A 38 7.44 3.36 -1.73
CA LEU A 38 7.62 3.19 -0.28
C LEU A 38 9.09 3.12 0.11
N GLN A 39 9.93 2.47 -0.70
CA GLN A 39 11.38 2.39 -0.46
C GLN A 39 12.05 3.75 -0.63
N GLU A 40 11.61 4.58 -1.58
CA GLU A 40 12.12 5.95 -1.78
C GLU A 40 11.70 6.87 -0.63
N LEU A 41 10.44 6.82 -0.21
CA LEU A 41 9.89 7.65 0.87
C LEU A 41 10.38 7.21 2.26
N ASN A 42 10.42 5.90 2.53
CA ASN A 42 10.76 5.37 3.86
C ASN A 42 11.40 3.97 3.81
N LYS A 43 12.71 3.94 3.58
CA LYS A 43 13.52 2.70 3.62
C LYS A 43 13.36 1.90 4.91
N LYS A 44 13.21 2.57 6.07
CA LYS A 44 13.08 1.89 7.38
C LYS A 44 11.76 1.12 7.46
N ALA A 45 10.66 1.71 7.00
CA ALA A 45 9.36 1.04 6.94
C ALA A 45 9.44 -0.23 6.07
N MET A 46 10.03 -0.13 4.88
CA MET A 46 10.21 -1.26 3.98
C MET A 46 11.06 -2.38 4.61
N MET A 47 12.12 -2.02 5.35
CA MET A 47 12.94 -3.00 6.09
C MET A 47 12.14 -3.74 7.17
N ILE A 48 11.25 -3.04 7.90
CA ILE A 48 10.40 -3.66 8.92
C ILE A 48 9.45 -4.68 8.29
N LEU A 49 8.76 -4.28 7.21
CA LEU A 49 7.79 -5.13 6.51
C LEU A 49 8.47 -6.36 5.90
N THR A 50 9.56 -6.18 5.16
CA THR A 50 10.33 -7.29 4.59
C THR A 50 10.89 -8.23 5.66
N SER A 51 11.36 -7.71 6.79
CA SER A 51 11.83 -8.54 7.91
C SER A 51 10.70 -9.35 8.53
N ARG A 52 9.49 -8.77 8.64
CA ARG A 52 8.30 -9.48 9.12
C ARG A 52 7.89 -10.62 8.18
N LEU A 53 7.90 -10.39 6.88
CA LEU A 53 7.64 -11.44 5.87
C LEU A 53 8.67 -12.58 5.93
N ARG A 54 9.97 -12.27 6.10
CA ARG A 54 10.99 -13.31 6.31
C ARG A 54 10.72 -14.14 7.56
N LYS A 55 10.31 -13.49 8.65
CA LYS A 55 9.98 -14.17 9.90
C LYS A 55 8.85 -15.19 9.70
N ILE A 56 7.79 -14.79 9.00
CA ILE A 56 6.64 -15.67 8.67
C ILE A 56 7.11 -16.88 7.85
N LEU A 57 7.97 -16.66 6.85
CA LEU A 57 8.51 -17.72 6.00
C LEU A 57 9.39 -18.72 6.78
N HIS A 58 10.27 -18.22 7.66
CA HIS A 58 11.20 -19.07 8.41
C HIS A 58 10.57 -19.80 9.59
N GLU A 59 9.63 -19.17 10.29
CA GLU A 59 8.98 -19.76 11.48
C GLU A 59 7.87 -20.75 11.10
N GLY A 60 7.52 -20.86 9.82
CA GLY A 60 6.49 -21.79 9.36
C GLY A 60 5.12 -21.50 9.96
N GLN A 61 4.85 -20.25 10.34
CA GLN A 61 3.60 -19.85 11.01
C GLN A 61 2.36 -20.16 10.15
N LEU A 62 2.54 -20.27 8.83
CA LEU A 62 1.53 -20.67 7.86
C LEU A 62 2.12 -21.80 7.00
N ASP A 63 1.74 -23.05 7.27
CA ASP A 63 2.14 -24.22 6.47
C ASP A 63 1.31 -24.30 5.18
N ASN A 64 1.42 -23.27 4.35
CA ASN A 64 0.72 -23.15 3.08
C ASN A 64 1.70 -22.76 1.98
N LYS A 65 1.85 -23.65 0.98
CA LYS A 65 2.71 -23.41 -0.19
C LYS A 65 2.37 -22.11 -0.92
N ARG A 66 1.10 -21.69 -0.94
CA ARG A 66 0.68 -20.45 -1.61
C ARG A 66 1.32 -19.21 -0.98
N VAL A 67 1.33 -19.16 0.35
CA VAL A 67 1.96 -18.06 1.10
C VAL A 67 3.45 -18.01 0.84
N GLN A 68 4.11 -19.17 0.82
CA GLN A 68 5.53 -19.28 0.50
C GLN A 68 5.83 -18.73 -0.90
N TYR A 69 5.07 -19.17 -1.91
CA TYR A 69 5.20 -18.67 -3.29
C TYR A 69 4.96 -17.15 -3.38
N ALA A 70 3.95 -16.62 -2.69
CA ALA A 70 3.65 -15.19 -2.70
C ALA A 70 4.82 -14.36 -2.13
N ILE A 71 5.36 -14.79 -0.98
CA ILE A 71 6.49 -14.13 -0.32
C ILE A 71 7.76 -14.24 -1.19
N GLU A 72 8.05 -15.42 -1.74
CA GLU A 72 9.21 -15.65 -2.60
C GLU A 72 9.14 -14.81 -3.89
N ASN A 73 7.96 -14.75 -4.51
CA ASN A 73 7.72 -13.93 -5.69
C ASN A 73 7.98 -12.45 -5.37
N PHE A 74 7.42 -11.94 -4.26
CA PHE A 74 7.67 -10.57 -3.80
C PHE A 74 9.17 -10.31 -3.58
N PHE A 75 9.91 -11.21 -2.93
CA PHE A 75 11.36 -11.05 -2.76
C PHE A 75 12.12 -11.10 -4.08
N SER A 76 11.63 -11.83 -5.09
CA SER A 76 12.20 -11.82 -6.44
C SER A 76 12.06 -10.43 -7.09
N ILE A 77 10.88 -9.84 -7.00
CA ILE A 77 10.58 -8.50 -7.52
C ILE A 77 11.42 -7.44 -6.79
N LEU A 78 11.49 -7.54 -5.46
CA LEU A 78 12.31 -6.63 -4.65
C LEU A 78 13.79 -6.67 -5.05
N ARG A 79 14.35 -7.85 -5.36
CA ARG A 79 15.75 -7.98 -5.83
C ARG A 79 15.98 -7.34 -7.21
N GLN A 80 14.93 -7.28 -8.04
CA GLN A 80 14.96 -6.61 -9.34
C GLN A 80 14.69 -5.10 -9.22
N ASN A 81 14.57 -4.57 -8.00
CA ASN A 81 14.16 -3.20 -7.72
C ASN A 81 12.88 -2.81 -8.47
N PHE A 82 11.92 -3.74 -8.54
CA PHE A 82 10.59 -3.53 -9.14
C PHE A 82 10.58 -3.26 -10.66
N ALA A 83 11.73 -3.25 -11.33
CA ALA A 83 11.82 -3.04 -12.77
C ALA A 83 11.68 -4.36 -13.56
N PRO A 84 11.10 -4.35 -14.77
CA PRO A 84 10.44 -3.22 -15.43
C PRO A 84 8.94 -3.07 -15.10
N ASP A 85 8.33 -4.11 -14.50
CA ASP A 85 6.87 -4.26 -14.48
C ASP A 85 6.15 -3.50 -13.35
N HIS A 86 6.86 -3.12 -12.29
CA HIS A 86 6.27 -2.55 -11.07
C HIS A 86 6.90 -1.19 -10.71
N ILE A 87 7.12 -0.35 -11.73
CA ILE A 87 7.63 1.01 -11.50
C ILE A 87 6.56 1.84 -10.80
N GLY A 88 6.92 2.42 -9.66
CA GLY A 88 5.94 3.05 -8.76
C GLY A 88 5.36 4.38 -9.26
N VAL A 89 6.07 5.12 -10.11
CA VAL A 89 5.53 6.27 -10.85
C VAL A 89 5.84 6.07 -12.32
N VAL A 90 4.79 5.89 -13.13
CA VAL A 90 4.91 5.85 -14.58
C VAL A 90 5.21 7.27 -15.06
N PRO A 91 6.28 7.51 -15.84
CA PRO A 91 6.67 8.87 -16.25
C PRO A 91 5.56 9.65 -16.96
N GLU A 92 4.71 8.97 -17.72
CA GLU A 92 3.57 9.58 -18.41
C GLU A 92 2.46 10.10 -17.47
N LEU A 93 2.45 9.64 -16.21
CA LEU A 93 1.48 10.01 -15.18
C LEU A 93 2.02 11.06 -14.19
N GLU A 94 3.27 11.49 -14.35
CA GLU A 94 3.89 12.55 -13.57
C GLU A 94 3.51 13.93 -14.13
N LEU A 95 2.26 14.34 -13.85
CA LEU A 95 1.64 15.53 -14.46
C LEU A 95 1.63 16.77 -13.55
N ILE A 96 2.00 16.62 -12.28
CA ILE A 96 1.90 17.66 -11.26
C ILE A 96 3.25 17.77 -10.56
N ASP A 97 3.77 19.00 -10.47
CA ASP A 97 5.02 19.29 -9.77
C ASP A 97 4.92 18.93 -8.29
N GLU A 98 6.03 18.48 -7.68
CA GLU A 98 6.08 18.04 -6.28
C GLU A 98 5.57 19.11 -5.30
N GLU A 99 5.80 20.40 -5.58
CA GLU A 99 5.38 21.52 -4.74
C GLU A 99 3.85 21.72 -4.70
N ASP A 100 3.16 21.30 -5.75
CA ASP A 100 1.70 21.39 -5.88
C ASP A 100 0.97 20.13 -5.38
N GLN A 101 1.72 19.10 -4.94
CA GLN A 101 1.15 17.86 -4.45
C GLN A 101 0.63 18.00 -3.00
N TYR A 102 -0.69 17.89 -2.83
CA TYR A 102 -1.30 17.84 -1.51
C TYR A 102 -1.47 16.39 -1.00
N THR A 103 -0.74 16.07 0.07
CA THR A 103 -0.76 14.74 0.70
C THR A 103 -1.76 14.69 1.85
N HIS A 104 -2.64 13.70 1.84
CA HIS A 104 -3.61 13.48 2.92
C HIS A 104 -3.11 12.42 3.91
N ASP A 105 -3.15 12.72 5.21
CA ASP A 105 -2.97 11.72 6.27
C ASP A 105 -4.35 11.25 6.75
N VAL A 106 -4.63 9.97 6.55
CA VAL A 106 -5.91 9.34 6.88
C VAL A 106 -5.69 8.29 7.96
N ALA A 107 -6.47 8.36 9.03
CA ALA A 107 -6.48 7.36 10.09
C ALA A 107 -7.29 6.13 9.65
N ILE A 108 -6.61 4.98 9.50
CA ILE A 108 -7.23 3.73 9.00
C ILE A 108 -8.10 3.03 10.05
N ARG A 109 -7.70 3.06 11.34
CA ARG A 109 -8.37 2.31 12.40
C ARG A 109 -9.48 3.09 13.10
N ASP A 110 -9.25 4.38 13.34
CA ASP A 110 -10.05 5.17 14.27
C ASP A 110 -10.83 6.32 13.59
N GLY A 111 -10.73 6.46 12.27
CA GLY A 111 -11.43 7.48 11.50
C GLY A 111 -12.73 6.96 10.91
N GLN A 112 -13.87 7.57 11.26
CA GLN A 112 -15.04 7.48 10.40
C GLN A 112 -14.76 8.32 9.15
N ILE A 113 -14.63 7.66 8.00
CA ILE A 113 -14.54 8.34 6.71
C ILE A 113 -15.98 8.48 6.21
N ASP A 114 -16.49 9.70 6.15
CA ASP A 114 -17.75 9.97 5.49
C ASP A 114 -17.56 9.80 3.97
N GLY A 115 -18.40 8.97 3.36
CA GLY A 115 -18.39 8.77 1.91
C GLY A 115 -19.07 9.92 1.16
N GLU A 116 -19.70 10.87 1.86
CA GLU A 116 -20.40 12.03 1.28
C GLU A 116 -21.36 11.60 0.17
N ASN A 117 -22.02 10.44 0.36
CA ASN A 117 -22.83 9.77 -0.67
C ASN A 117 -23.96 10.65 -1.19
N ILE A 118 -24.33 11.67 -0.43
CA ILE A 118 -25.36 12.62 -0.80
C ILE A 118 -24.97 13.50 -1.99
N LEU A 119 -23.68 13.73 -2.21
CA LEU A 119 -23.17 14.43 -3.40
C LEU A 119 -23.39 13.64 -4.69
N ASN A 120 -23.61 12.32 -4.59
CA ASN A 120 -23.93 11.47 -5.74
C ASN A 120 -25.41 11.54 -6.16
N ILE A 121 -26.24 12.28 -5.42
CA ILE A 121 -27.67 12.43 -5.68
C ILE A 121 -27.92 13.87 -6.14
N PHE A 122 -28.52 14.03 -7.33
CA PHE A 122 -28.90 15.34 -7.83
C PHE A 122 -29.82 16.06 -6.83
N ARG A 123 -29.41 17.27 -6.44
CA ARG A 123 -30.21 18.21 -5.65
C ARG A 123 -30.18 19.56 -6.34
N ALA A 124 -31.33 20.22 -6.40
CA ALA A 124 -31.40 21.59 -6.87
C ALA A 124 -30.87 22.50 -5.75
N GLU A 125 -29.80 23.24 -6.04
CA GLU A 125 -29.29 24.30 -5.16
C GLU A 125 -29.84 25.66 -5.62
N ALA A 126 -30.11 26.54 -4.65
CA ALA A 126 -30.44 27.92 -4.95
C ALA A 126 -29.16 28.65 -5.38
N PRO A 127 -29.20 29.54 -6.40
CA PRO A 127 -28.02 30.26 -6.83
C PRO A 127 -27.45 31.10 -5.68
N GLU A 128 -26.13 31.05 -5.49
CA GLU A 128 -25.41 31.92 -4.56
C GLU A 128 -25.63 33.39 -4.95
N GLN A 129 -25.98 34.24 -3.97
CA GLN A 129 -26.25 35.67 -4.17
C GLN A 129 -24.98 36.50 -4.27
#